data_AF-A0A9E1RE17-F1
#
_entry.id   AF-A0A9E1RE17-F1
#
_cell.length_a   1.000
_cell.length_b   1.000
_cell.length_c   1.000
_cell.angle_alpha   90.00
_cell.angle_beta   90.00
_cell.angle_gamma   90.00
#
_symmetry.space_group_name_H-M   'P 1'
#
loop_
_entity.id
_entity.type
_entity.pdbx_description
1 polymer ?
#
loop_
_entity_poly.entity_id
_entity_poly.type
_entity_poly.pdbx_seq_one_letter_code
_entity_poly.pdbx_strand_id
1 'polypeptide(L)'
;MKVNYSAQLMEESAFRHLNHLERSGYRADYDEFHSLADPIYELPEDDREAAFEKVNRLFFLERLKLGDHVLRALEAVGLIPKRRRTVRKSALTQKAESEEVENQEAVEELPEHAEVSEGEAQAEAEEGETAVAEMEEDDDSEIEEVSAEVSYDLAREFEERIKEVTVKRAINKVDEGSNVLNRVSGHPIIEMRVLASRFSNPEEAQELDAFLIQEFMHAKDMVDPEFDYEDAFIPGNPSVKNLITARFRLLWNMYVDSRLARMGVVSVLPKEARYREFDNFYRKIPEKQRKGIFEGLWKTEKLTHEELLSMATDLDTLMSKYVDPGEITDEDKDYIHLQGSPCPLCKFPTYNWVDDPESICDEMVIEAIQIDFPDWESRDGGCDRCIEVYELRAGVG
;
A
#
# COMPACT_ATOMS: atom_id res chain seq x y z
N MET A 1 7.11 13.35 -14.63
CA MET A 1 7.27 13.56 -13.17
C MET A 1 8.72 13.87 -12.80
N LYS A 2 8.96 14.79 -11.84
CA LYS A 2 10.26 15.04 -11.19
C LYS A 2 10.28 14.45 -9.77
N VAL A 3 11.43 14.03 -9.23
CA VAL A 3 11.58 13.70 -7.81
C VAL A 3 12.55 14.68 -7.14
N ASN A 4 12.13 15.27 -6.01
CA ASN A 4 12.91 16.17 -5.16
C ASN A 4 13.02 15.59 -3.75
N TYR A 5 14.12 15.87 -3.06
CA TYR A 5 14.37 15.45 -1.67
C TYR A 5 14.75 16.69 -0.85
N SER A 6 14.19 16.85 0.36
CA SER A 6 14.54 17.99 1.22
C SER A 6 15.95 17.86 1.80
N ALA A 7 16.69 18.96 1.92
CA ALA A 7 18.06 18.99 2.48
C ALA A 7 18.20 18.20 3.80
N GLN A 8 17.33 18.51 4.79
CA GLN A 8 17.30 17.82 6.08
C GLN A 8 17.09 16.30 5.99
N LEU A 9 16.39 15.80 4.96
CA LEU A 9 16.21 14.36 4.75
C LEU A 9 17.49 13.74 4.21
N MET A 10 18.11 14.38 3.21
CA MET A 10 19.36 13.89 2.61
C MET A 10 20.49 13.86 3.65
N GLU A 11 20.64 14.94 4.41
CA GLU A 11 21.59 15.09 5.51
C GLU A 11 21.41 14.00 6.58
N GLU A 12 20.24 13.95 7.23
CA GLU A 12 20.05 13.04 8.37
C GLU A 12 20.07 11.57 7.92
N SER A 13 19.58 11.25 6.72
CA SER A 13 19.61 9.88 6.18
C SER A 13 21.03 9.43 5.83
N ALA A 14 21.80 10.27 5.12
CA ALA A 14 23.18 9.97 4.78
C ALA A 14 24.04 9.84 6.04
N PHE A 15 23.95 10.78 6.98
CA PHE A 15 24.71 10.74 8.23
C PHE A 15 24.38 9.49 9.06
N ARG A 16 23.10 9.15 9.24
CA ARG A 16 22.70 7.94 9.98
C ARG A 16 23.19 6.66 9.29
N HIS A 17 23.11 6.57 7.96
CA HIS A 17 23.57 5.41 7.20
C HIS A 17 25.10 5.25 7.27
N LEU A 18 25.85 6.35 7.13
CA LEU A 18 27.31 6.33 7.29
C LEU A 18 27.73 5.92 8.71
N ASN A 19 27.01 6.38 9.74
CA ASN A 19 27.21 5.94 11.13
C ASN A 19 26.92 4.45 11.33
N HIS A 20 25.94 3.88 10.63
CA HIS A 20 25.74 2.42 10.62
C HIS A 20 26.93 1.73 9.96
N LEU A 21 27.34 2.15 8.76
CA LEU A 21 28.45 1.55 8.02
C LEU A 21 29.76 1.57 8.81
N GLU A 22 30.13 2.68 9.45
CA GLU A 22 31.32 2.76 10.32
C GLU A 22 31.26 1.72 11.44
N ARG A 23 30.14 1.63 12.16
CA ARG A 23 29.94 0.67 13.27
C ARG A 23 29.96 -0.79 12.81
N SER A 24 29.50 -1.04 11.59
CA SER A 24 29.55 -2.33 10.91
C SER A 24 30.92 -2.62 10.25
N GLY A 25 31.92 -1.72 10.41
CA GLY A 25 33.30 -1.88 9.94
C GLY A 25 33.59 -1.34 8.53
N TYR A 26 32.58 -0.84 7.81
CA TYR A 26 32.68 -0.32 6.46
C TYR A 26 32.97 1.19 6.47
N ARG A 27 34.21 1.54 6.78
CA ARG A 27 34.64 2.92 7.05
C ARG A 27 34.86 3.80 5.79
N ALA A 28 35.01 3.21 4.61
CA ALA A 28 35.48 3.93 3.40
C ALA A 28 34.61 5.15 3.02
N ASP A 29 33.29 4.98 2.90
CA ASP A 29 32.38 6.10 2.59
C ASP A 29 32.26 7.11 3.74
N TYR A 30 32.47 6.66 5.00
CA TYR A 30 32.47 7.54 6.18
C TYR A 30 33.68 8.47 6.19
N ASP A 31 34.88 7.94 5.91
CA ASP A 31 36.10 8.75 5.81
C ASP A 31 36.07 9.66 4.57
N GLU A 32 35.50 9.20 3.44
CA GLU A 32 35.31 10.08 2.27
C GLU A 32 34.35 11.24 2.59
N PHE A 33 33.22 10.97 3.28
CA PHE A 33 32.27 12.00 3.69
C PHE A 33 32.95 13.10 4.52
N HIS A 34 33.73 12.73 5.54
CA HIS A 34 34.44 13.70 6.38
C HIS A 34 35.52 14.45 5.59
N SER A 35 36.23 13.80 4.66
CA SER A 35 37.20 14.48 3.79
C SER A 35 36.59 15.58 2.90
N LEU A 36 35.27 15.53 2.66
CA LEU A 36 34.51 16.52 1.89
C LEU A 36 33.70 17.48 2.78
N ALA A 37 33.30 17.04 3.98
CA ALA A 37 32.50 17.80 4.93
C ALA A 37 33.34 18.69 5.87
N ASP A 38 34.46 18.18 6.40
CA ASP A 38 35.31 18.91 7.35
C ASP A 38 35.84 20.25 6.78
N PRO A 39 36.27 20.36 5.50
CA PRO A 39 36.69 21.63 4.91
C PRO A 39 35.59 22.69 4.81
N ILE A 40 34.31 22.33 4.94
CA ILE A 40 33.18 23.27 4.84
C ILE A 40 33.14 24.19 6.08
N TYR A 41 33.63 23.74 7.24
CA TYR A 41 33.69 24.59 8.44
C TYR A 41 34.63 25.80 8.29
N GLU A 42 35.61 25.73 7.39
CA GLU A 42 36.52 26.85 7.07
C GLU A 42 35.89 27.89 6.11
N LEU A 43 34.69 27.62 5.55
CA LEU A 43 33.96 28.57 4.72
C LEU A 43 33.18 29.62 5.56
N PRO A 44 32.89 30.81 5.01
CA PRO A 44 31.97 31.77 5.61
C PRO A 44 30.60 31.15 5.90
N GLU A 45 29.93 31.58 6.97
CA GLU A 45 28.71 30.90 7.46
C GLU A 45 27.58 30.89 6.41
N ASP A 46 27.44 31.97 5.65
CA ASP A 46 26.47 32.13 4.56
C ASP A 46 26.68 31.11 3.41
N ASP A 47 27.91 30.64 3.19
CA ASP A 47 28.25 29.66 2.14
C ASP A 47 28.08 28.20 2.61
N ARG A 48 28.09 27.95 3.93
CA ARG A 48 28.14 26.59 4.49
C ARG A 48 26.93 25.74 4.15
N GLU A 49 25.71 26.29 4.26
CA GLU A 49 24.47 25.53 3.99
C GLU A 49 24.44 25.00 2.54
N ALA A 50 24.75 25.86 1.58
CA ALA A 50 24.82 25.51 0.15
C ALA A 50 26.03 24.64 -0.22
N ALA A 51 27.04 24.51 0.65
CA ALA A 51 28.13 23.55 0.51
C ALA A 51 27.73 22.18 1.09
N PHE A 52 27.18 22.13 2.30
CA PHE A 52 26.69 20.89 2.92
C PHE A 52 25.57 20.24 2.10
N GLU A 53 24.65 21.01 1.51
CA GLU A 53 23.60 20.43 0.66
C GLU A 53 24.19 19.64 -0.53
N LYS A 54 25.31 20.10 -1.12
CA LYS A 54 25.97 19.42 -2.24
C LYS A 54 26.60 18.09 -1.81
N VAL A 55 27.29 18.06 -0.66
CA VAL A 55 27.88 16.81 -0.12
C VAL A 55 26.77 15.83 0.29
N ASN A 56 25.76 16.30 1.01
CA ASN A 56 24.62 15.47 1.43
C ASN A 56 23.85 14.90 0.23
N ARG A 57 23.66 15.70 -0.84
CA ARG A 57 23.06 15.27 -2.11
C ARG A 57 23.89 14.22 -2.83
N LEU A 58 25.21 14.42 -2.94
CA LEU A 58 26.16 13.45 -3.53
C LEU A 58 26.09 12.09 -2.82
N PHE A 59 26.13 12.10 -1.47
CA PHE A 59 26.08 10.85 -0.70
C PHE A 59 24.71 10.19 -0.78
N PHE A 60 23.62 10.93 -0.60
CA PHE A 60 22.26 10.38 -0.60
C PHE A 60 21.84 9.82 -1.98
N LEU A 61 22.22 10.45 -3.08
CA LEU A 61 21.81 10.04 -4.43
C LEU A 61 22.81 9.12 -5.13
N GLU A 62 24.11 9.40 -5.07
CA GLU A 62 25.10 8.77 -5.97
C GLU A 62 25.97 7.71 -5.28
N ARG A 63 26.46 7.99 -4.07
CA ARG A 63 27.29 7.03 -3.30
C ARG A 63 26.45 5.94 -2.64
N LEU A 64 25.59 6.34 -1.71
CA LEU A 64 24.77 5.44 -0.89
C LEU A 64 23.46 5.02 -1.59
N LYS A 65 23.04 5.77 -2.61
CA LYS A 65 21.85 5.50 -3.46
C LYS A 65 20.55 5.33 -2.67
N LEU A 66 20.44 6.01 -1.54
CA LEU A 66 19.25 6.04 -0.69
C LEU A 66 18.03 6.56 -1.48
N GLY A 67 18.25 7.46 -2.44
CA GLY A 67 17.22 7.92 -3.38
C GLY A 67 16.61 6.81 -4.28
N ASP A 68 17.35 5.74 -4.60
CA ASP A 68 16.84 4.66 -5.46
C ASP A 68 15.73 3.84 -4.79
N HIS A 69 15.57 3.87 -3.46
CA HIS A 69 14.43 3.25 -2.76
C HIS A 69 13.10 3.86 -3.23
N VAL A 70 13.03 5.19 -3.24
CA VAL A 70 11.86 5.95 -3.69
C VAL A 70 11.57 5.67 -5.16
N LEU A 71 12.63 5.55 -5.98
CA LEU A 71 12.48 5.31 -7.41
C LEU A 71 12.02 3.86 -7.71
N ARG A 72 12.55 2.86 -7.00
CA ARG A 72 12.02 1.47 -7.04
C ARG A 72 10.55 1.41 -6.63
N ALA A 73 10.15 2.13 -5.58
CA ALA A 73 8.77 2.14 -5.11
C ALA A 73 7.82 2.75 -6.16
N LEU A 74 8.20 3.85 -6.80
CA LEU A 74 7.46 4.47 -7.91
C LEU A 74 7.37 3.54 -9.15
N GLU A 75 8.44 2.80 -9.47
CA GLU A 75 8.45 1.77 -10.53
C GLU A 75 7.56 0.56 -10.20
N ALA A 76 7.40 0.23 -8.91
CA ALA A 76 6.58 -0.89 -8.45
C ALA A 76 5.07 -0.59 -8.54
N VAL A 77 4.65 0.62 -8.19
CA VAL A 77 3.22 1.05 -8.26
C VAL A 77 2.79 1.55 -9.65
N GLY A 78 3.73 1.70 -10.60
CA GLY A 78 3.46 2.21 -11.95
C GLY A 78 3.34 3.74 -12.04
N LEU A 79 3.94 4.49 -11.12
CA LEU A 79 3.99 5.96 -11.20
C LEU A 79 5.17 6.48 -12.03
N ILE A 80 6.12 5.61 -12.39
CA ILE A 80 7.09 5.84 -13.47
C ILE A 80 7.36 4.54 -14.26
N PRO A 81 7.76 4.62 -15.54
CA PRO A 81 8.15 3.45 -16.32
C PRO A 81 9.32 2.69 -15.68
N LYS A 82 9.18 1.35 -15.56
CA LYS A 82 10.21 0.46 -15.02
C LYS A 82 11.52 0.62 -15.80
N ARG A 83 12.64 0.81 -15.09
CA ARG A 83 13.96 0.96 -15.70
C ARG A 83 14.30 -0.28 -16.52
N ARG A 84 14.57 -0.09 -17.82
CA ARG A 84 15.22 -1.13 -18.64
C ARG A 84 16.61 -1.41 -18.04
N ARG A 85 16.73 -2.50 -17.27
CA ARG A 85 18.02 -3.01 -16.79
C ARG A 85 18.88 -3.42 -17.98
N THR A 86 19.68 -2.49 -18.48
CA THR A 86 20.75 -2.80 -19.43
C THR A 86 21.80 -3.63 -18.71
N VAL A 87 21.63 -4.95 -18.73
CA VAL A 87 22.65 -5.90 -18.29
C VAL A 87 23.83 -5.78 -19.24
N ARG A 88 24.79 -4.90 -18.91
CA ARG A 88 26.14 -4.97 -19.45
C ARG A 88 26.73 -6.29 -18.96
N LYS A 89 26.52 -7.38 -19.72
CA LYS A 89 27.33 -8.60 -19.58
C LYS A 89 28.79 -8.16 -19.58
N SER A 90 29.54 -8.53 -18.55
CA SER A 90 30.96 -8.23 -18.49
C SER A 90 31.65 -8.89 -19.69
N ALA A 91 32.51 -8.15 -20.40
CA ALA A 91 33.25 -8.67 -21.55
C ALA A 91 34.23 -9.82 -21.19
N LEU A 92 34.36 -10.15 -19.90
CA LEU A 92 35.13 -11.27 -19.39
C LEU A 92 34.38 -12.62 -19.49
N THR A 93 33.06 -12.65 -19.64
CA THR A 93 32.28 -13.92 -19.68
C THR A 93 32.21 -14.53 -21.08
N GLN A 94 32.36 -13.73 -22.14
CA GLN A 94 32.24 -14.19 -23.54
C GLN A 94 33.39 -15.09 -24.03
N LYS A 95 34.38 -15.39 -23.18
CA LYS A 95 35.55 -16.21 -23.53
C LYS A 95 35.57 -17.60 -22.86
N ALA A 96 34.49 -17.98 -22.18
CA ALA A 96 34.31 -19.32 -21.62
C ALA A 96 33.35 -20.18 -22.48
N GLU A 97 32.28 -19.58 -23.00
CA GLU A 97 31.25 -20.25 -23.82
C GLU A 97 31.75 -20.66 -25.23
N SER A 98 33.04 -20.46 -25.56
CA SER A 98 33.62 -20.70 -26.89
C SER A 98 34.63 -21.85 -26.97
N GLU A 99 34.96 -22.52 -25.85
CA GLU A 99 35.95 -23.63 -25.84
C GLU A 99 35.32 -25.01 -25.48
N GLU A 100 34.04 -25.07 -25.05
CA GLU A 100 33.37 -26.32 -24.64
C GLU A 100 32.52 -27.01 -25.73
N VAL A 101 32.37 -26.40 -26.92
CA VAL A 101 31.47 -26.92 -27.99
C VAL A 101 32.20 -27.82 -29.01
N GLU A 102 33.52 -27.74 -29.12
CA GLU A 102 34.29 -28.32 -30.25
C GLU A 102 34.73 -29.79 -30.02
N ASN A 103 34.05 -30.55 -29.15
CA ASN A 103 34.50 -31.92 -28.80
C ASN A 103 33.38 -32.89 -28.34
N GLN A 104 32.40 -33.18 -29.21
CA GLN A 104 31.68 -34.48 -29.25
C GLN A 104 30.74 -34.60 -30.48
N GLU A 105 31.24 -35.19 -31.57
CA GLU A 105 30.43 -35.82 -32.62
C GLU A 105 31.06 -37.15 -33.06
N ALA A 106 30.26 -38.00 -33.72
CA ALA A 106 30.44 -39.45 -33.96
C ALA A 106 30.24 -40.31 -32.68
N VAL A 107 29.59 -41.50 -32.72
CA VAL A 107 29.38 -42.47 -33.82
C VAL A 107 27.94 -43.08 -33.83
N GLU A 108 27.35 -43.13 -35.02
CA GLU A 108 26.41 -44.10 -35.67
C GLU A 108 25.45 -45.07 -34.90
N GLU A 109 24.18 -45.09 -35.36
CA GLU A 109 23.31 -46.28 -35.70
C GLU A 109 22.78 -47.26 -34.60
N LEU A 110 21.63 -47.98 -34.69
CA LEU A 110 20.50 -48.19 -35.67
C LEU A 110 19.19 -48.62 -34.89
N PRO A 111 18.06 -49.19 -35.43
CA PRO A 111 16.68 -48.97 -34.92
C PRO A 111 15.87 -50.26 -34.53
N GLU A 112 14.53 -50.28 -34.76
CA GLU A 112 13.45 -51.29 -34.49
C GLU A 112 12.55 -50.94 -33.27
N HIS A 113 11.23 -51.20 -33.18
CA HIS A 113 10.10 -51.56 -34.09
C HIS A 113 8.81 -50.97 -33.40
N ALA A 114 7.79 -50.37 -34.05
CA ALA A 114 6.81 -50.87 -35.02
C ALA A 114 5.79 -51.93 -34.49
N GLU A 115 4.58 -51.50 -34.07
CA GLU A 115 3.33 -52.31 -34.10
C GLU A 115 2.06 -51.40 -34.08
N VAL A 116 0.87 -51.94 -34.40
CA VAL A 116 -0.26 -51.19 -35.04
C VAL A 116 -1.66 -51.64 -34.56
N SER A 117 -2.71 -50.85 -34.86
CA SER A 117 -4.17 -51.17 -34.94
C SER A 117 -5.03 -50.95 -33.67
N GLU A 118 -6.34 -50.62 -33.69
CA GLU A 118 -7.26 -50.09 -34.74
C GLU A 118 -8.59 -49.54 -34.13
N GLY A 119 -9.44 -48.88 -34.94
CA GLY A 119 -10.81 -48.44 -34.59
C GLY A 119 -10.97 -46.91 -34.41
N GLU A 120 -11.39 -46.13 -35.41
CA GLU A 120 -12.78 -45.90 -35.90
C GLU A 120 -13.70 -45.20 -34.87
N ALA A 121 -14.40 -44.08 -35.18
CA ALA A 121 -14.46 -43.17 -36.35
C ALA A 121 -15.08 -41.81 -35.87
N GLN A 122 -15.58 -40.81 -36.65
CA GLN A 122 -15.90 -40.62 -38.08
C GLN A 122 -16.16 -39.10 -38.35
N ALA A 123 -16.01 -38.62 -39.61
CA ALA A 123 -16.72 -37.45 -40.24
C ALA A 123 -16.48 -36.02 -39.65
N GLU A 124 -16.31 -34.90 -40.39
CA GLU A 124 -16.12 -34.47 -41.82
C GLU A 124 -15.16 -33.22 -41.76
N ALA A 125 -14.59 -32.56 -42.78
CA ALA A 125 -14.49 -32.58 -44.26
C ALA A 125 -13.11 -31.94 -44.62
N GLU A 126 -12.47 -32.05 -45.79
CA GLU A 126 -12.73 -31.48 -47.15
C GLU A 126 -12.91 -29.93 -47.17
N GLU A 127 -12.21 -29.12 -47.98
CA GLU A 127 -11.19 -29.29 -49.07
C GLU A 127 -9.90 -28.48 -48.71
N GLY A 128 -8.71 -28.57 -49.32
CA GLY A 128 -8.28 -28.70 -50.73
C GLY A 128 -8.01 -27.31 -51.34
N GLU A 129 -6.90 -27.00 -52.03
CA GLU A 129 -5.65 -27.73 -52.35
C GLU A 129 -4.50 -26.70 -52.60
N THR A 130 -3.27 -27.12 -52.95
CA THR A 130 -2.06 -26.26 -53.00
C THR A 130 -1.48 -26.04 -54.42
N ALA A 131 -0.44 -25.17 -54.49
CA ALA A 131 0.64 -25.10 -55.51
C ALA A 131 0.48 -24.12 -56.70
N VAL A 132 1.53 -23.53 -57.31
CA VAL A 132 2.93 -23.13 -56.93
C VAL A 132 3.54 -22.31 -58.10
N ALA A 133 4.49 -21.41 -57.82
CA ALA A 133 5.45 -20.78 -58.76
C ALA A 133 4.88 -19.79 -59.83
N GLU A 134 5.62 -18.79 -60.36
CA GLU A 134 6.97 -18.27 -60.02
C GLU A 134 7.12 -16.76 -60.36
N MET A 135 8.33 -16.22 -60.16
CA MET A 135 8.68 -14.78 -60.12
C MET A 135 8.83 -14.10 -61.49
N GLU A 136 8.60 -12.78 -61.55
CA GLU A 136 9.42 -11.78 -62.29
C GLU A 136 9.53 -10.49 -61.42
N GLU A 137 10.50 -9.61 -61.71
CA GLU A 137 10.98 -8.50 -60.84
C GLU A 137 10.71 -7.09 -61.43
N ASP A 138 11.14 -6.04 -60.70
CA ASP A 138 11.23 -4.60 -61.06
C ASP A 138 9.92 -3.80 -61.31
N ASP A 139 9.84 -2.48 -61.07
CA ASP A 139 10.45 -1.58 -60.07
C ASP A 139 9.62 -0.25 -60.05
N ASP A 140 9.83 0.60 -59.04
CA ASP A 140 9.57 2.05 -59.04
C ASP A 140 8.13 2.56 -59.31
N SER A 141 7.28 2.62 -58.27
CA SER A 141 6.31 3.73 -58.13
C SER A 141 5.82 3.97 -56.69
N GLU A 142 5.94 5.22 -56.25
CA GLU A 142 5.40 5.89 -55.06
C GLU A 142 4.17 5.21 -54.38
N ILE A 143 4.34 4.79 -53.12
CA ILE A 143 3.22 4.40 -52.23
C ILE A 143 2.93 5.57 -51.28
N GLU A 144 1.76 6.18 -51.40
CA GLU A 144 1.24 7.15 -50.44
C GLU A 144 1.01 6.47 -49.08
N GLU A 145 1.37 7.15 -47.97
CA GLU A 145 1.06 6.68 -46.62
C GLU A 145 -0.46 6.70 -46.37
N VAL A 146 -1.14 5.60 -46.70
CA VAL A 146 -2.55 5.39 -46.32
C VAL A 146 -2.61 5.35 -44.80
N SER A 147 -3.07 6.46 -44.22
CA SER A 147 -3.16 6.66 -42.77
C SER A 147 -4.18 5.69 -42.16
N ALA A 148 -3.70 4.52 -41.77
CA ALA A 148 -4.42 3.63 -40.86
C ALA A 148 -4.59 4.37 -39.53
N GLU A 149 -5.76 4.98 -39.34
CA GLU A 149 -6.11 5.77 -38.16
C GLU A 149 -6.26 4.82 -36.96
N VAL A 150 -5.13 4.48 -36.34
CA VAL A 150 -5.08 3.64 -35.15
C VAL A 150 -5.82 4.35 -34.05
N SER A 151 -6.98 3.80 -33.67
CA SER A 151 -7.75 4.27 -32.52
C SER A 151 -6.89 4.20 -31.26
N TYR A 152 -6.41 5.35 -30.80
CA TYR A 152 -5.56 5.45 -29.62
C TYR A 152 -6.39 5.19 -28.36
N ASP A 153 -6.19 4.02 -27.75
CA ASP A 153 -6.80 3.68 -26.47
C ASP A 153 -6.43 4.72 -25.38
N LEU A 154 -7.45 5.35 -24.80
CA LEU A 154 -7.33 6.45 -23.83
C LEU A 154 -6.79 6.00 -22.45
N ALA A 155 -6.38 4.73 -22.31
CA ALA A 155 -5.83 4.14 -21.10
C ALA A 155 -4.44 4.69 -20.67
N ARG A 156 -3.82 5.58 -21.46
CA ARG A 156 -2.47 6.11 -21.20
C ARG A 156 -2.38 7.36 -20.33
N GLU A 157 -3.49 8.08 -20.11
CA GLU A 157 -3.42 9.42 -19.50
C GLU A 157 -3.21 9.46 -17.98
N PHE A 158 -3.19 8.31 -17.29
CA PHE A 158 -3.10 8.32 -15.83
C PHE A 158 -1.67 8.54 -15.29
N GLU A 159 -0.69 7.81 -15.82
CA GLU A 159 0.67 7.76 -15.26
C GLU A 159 1.47 9.06 -15.50
N GLU A 160 1.05 9.92 -16.45
CA GLU A 160 1.77 11.16 -16.80
C GLU A 160 1.28 12.41 -16.04
N ARG A 161 0.14 12.34 -15.33
CA ARG A 161 -0.47 13.52 -14.66
C ARG A 161 0.31 14.03 -13.45
N ILE A 162 1.18 13.22 -12.84
CA ILE A 162 1.94 13.63 -11.65
C ILE A 162 3.16 14.48 -12.05
N LYS A 163 3.09 15.76 -11.68
CA LYS A 163 4.15 16.74 -11.97
C LYS A 163 5.41 16.41 -11.19
N GLU A 164 5.27 16.17 -9.89
CA GLU A 164 6.40 16.11 -8.97
C GLU A 164 6.13 15.22 -7.75
N VAL A 165 7.16 14.57 -7.23
CA VAL A 165 7.21 13.96 -5.90
C VAL A 165 8.23 14.73 -5.07
N THR A 166 7.82 15.23 -3.90
CA THR A 166 8.73 15.82 -2.92
C THR A 166 8.81 14.93 -1.69
N VAL A 167 9.98 14.34 -1.46
CA VAL A 167 10.28 13.53 -0.28
C VAL A 167 10.85 14.41 0.82
N LYS A 168 10.16 14.46 1.96
CA LYS A 168 10.48 15.28 3.12
C LYS A 168 10.76 14.40 4.35
N ARG A 169 11.52 14.96 5.29
CA ARG A 169 11.76 14.34 6.59
C ARG A 169 10.50 14.43 7.47
N ALA A 170 10.04 13.28 7.98
CA ALA A 170 9.09 13.22 9.09
C ALA A 170 9.80 13.52 10.42
N ILE A 171 9.15 14.18 11.38
CA ILE A 171 9.76 14.48 12.69
C ILE A 171 9.56 13.27 13.63
N ASN A 172 8.40 12.62 13.53
CA ASN A 172 8.04 11.42 14.29
C ASN A 172 7.23 10.44 13.42
N LYS A 173 6.91 9.24 13.95
CA LYS A 173 6.21 8.17 13.22
C LYS A 173 4.76 8.51 12.80
N VAL A 174 4.07 9.45 13.48
CA VAL A 174 2.72 9.89 13.07
C VAL A 174 2.72 11.02 12.04
N ASP A 175 3.89 11.58 11.71
CA ASP A 175 4.06 12.48 10.55
C ASP A 175 4.48 11.74 9.27
N GLU A 176 4.69 10.42 9.34
CA GLU A 176 5.01 9.59 8.17
C GLU A 176 3.76 9.34 7.32
N GLY A 177 3.96 9.28 6.01
CA GLY A 177 2.90 8.98 5.05
C GLY A 177 2.95 9.85 3.80
N SER A 178 1.99 9.62 2.91
CA SER A 178 1.77 10.36 1.69
C SER A 178 0.66 11.41 1.80
N ASN A 179 0.69 12.40 0.91
CA ASN A 179 -0.40 13.34 0.64
C ASN A 179 -0.28 13.86 -0.80
N VAL A 180 -1.38 14.30 -1.42
CA VAL A 180 -1.38 14.88 -2.77
C VAL A 180 -1.84 16.34 -2.75
N LEU A 181 -0.88 17.23 -2.98
CA LEU A 181 -1.10 18.67 -3.12
C LEU A 181 -1.48 19.01 -4.57
N ASN A 182 -2.15 20.14 -4.81
CA ASN A 182 -2.50 20.65 -6.16
C ASN A 182 -3.32 19.67 -7.03
N ARG A 183 -4.09 18.80 -6.38
CA ARG A 183 -4.90 17.72 -6.95
C ARG A 183 -5.87 18.20 -8.03
N VAL A 184 -6.64 19.25 -7.71
CA VAL A 184 -7.69 19.84 -8.57
C VAL A 184 -7.11 20.76 -9.67
N SER A 185 -5.91 21.32 -9.49
CA SER A 185 -5.31 22.30 -10.41
C SER A 185 -4.53 21.67 -11.58
N GLY A 186 -4.78 20.39 -11.90
CA GLY A 186 -4.18 19.68 -13.04
C GLY A 186 -2.68 19.39 -12.92
N HIS A 187 -2.07 19.73 -11.79
CA HIS A 187 -0.64 19.56 -11.53
C HIS A 187 -0.39 18.94 -10.14
N PRO A 188 -0.91 17.73 -9.87
CA PRO A 188 -0.72 17.07 -8.59
C PRO A 188 0.76 16.89 -8.25
N ILE A 189 1.07 17.12 -6.97
CA ILE A 189 2.39 16.93 -6.37
C ILE A 189 2.23 15.98 -5.18
N ILE A 190 2.89 14.82 -5.22
CA ILE A 190 2.95 13.94 -4.05
C ILE A 190 3.93 14.54 -3.05
N GLU A 191 3.48 14.79 -1.83
CA GLU A 191 4.36 14.98 -0.68
C GLU A 191 4.48 13.63 0.05
N MET A 192 5.70 13.11 0.14
CA MET A 192 6.02 11.86 0.85
C MET A 192 6.84 12.21 2.10
N ARG A 193 6.40 11.79 3.29
CA ARG A 193 7.08 12.04 4.56
C ARG A 193 7.62 10.74 5.13
N VAL A 194 8.94 10.72 5.38
CA VAL A 194 9.68 9.52 5.80
C VAL A 194 10.63 9.87 6.93
N LEU A 195 10.73 9.02 7.96
CA LEU A 195 11.76 9.12 8.97
C LEU A 195 13.14 8.80 8.36
N ALA A 196 14.12 9.68 8.58
CA ALA A 196 15.49 9.49 8.13
C ALA A 196 16.13 8.20 8.65
N SER A 197 15.65 7.65 9.77
CA SER A 197 16.09 6.36 10.31
C SER A 197 15.77 5.17 9.41
N ARG A 198 14.69 5.20 8.60
CA ARG A 198 14.36 4.09 7.69
C ARG A 198 15.40 3.88 6.59
N PHE A 199 16.18 4.92 6.26
CA PHE A 199 17.30 4.83 5.33
C PHE A 199 18.60 4.35 5.99
N SER A 200 18.64 4.18 7.32
CA SER A 200 19.90 4.05 8.07
C SER A 200 20.44 2.62 8.22
N ASN A 201 19.58 1.60 8.15
CA ASN A 201 19.99 0.20 8.23
C ASN A 201 19.78 -0.49 6.86
N PRO A 202 20.85 -0.97 6.18
CA PRO A 202 20.73 -1.76 4.96
C PRO A 202 19.90 -3.05 5.10
N GLU A 203 19.79 -3.61 6.30
CA GLU A 203 19.02 -4.82 6.58
C GLU A 203 17.50 -4.53 6.59
N GLU A 204 17.10 -3.35 7.06
CA GLU A 204 15.71 -2.84 7.07
C GLU A 204 15.29 -2.25 5.71
N ALA A 205 16.15 -2.31 4.69
CA ALA A 205 15.90 -1.79 3.33
C ALA A 205 14.57 -2.27 2.72
N GLN A 206 14.15 -3.49 3.06
CA GLN A 206 12.88 -4.07 2.59
C GLN A 206 11.66 -3.44 3.27
N GLU A 207 11.76 -3.05 4.55
CA GLU A 207 10.69 -2.33 5.25
C GLU A 207 10.51 -0.91 4.74
N LEU A 208 11.61 -0.24 4.36
CA LEU A 208 11.58 1.05 3.68
C LEU A 208 10.92 0.94 2.29
N ASP A 209 11.32 -0.04 1.47
CA ASP A 209 10.71 -0.24 0.14
C ASP A 209 9.22 -0.58 0.26
N ALA A 210 8.82 -1.49 1.16
CA ALA A 210 7.42 -1.83 1.41
C ALA A 210 6.58 -0.63 1.89
N PHE A 211 7.13 0.20 2.79
CA PHE A 211 6.48 1.41 3.27
C PHE A 211 6.29 2.45 2.17
N LEU A 212 7.32 2.72 1.37
CA LEU A 212 7.24 3.64 0.25
C LEU A 212 6.23 3.17 -0.80
N ILE A 213 6.18 1.86 -1.08
CA ILE A 213 5.21 1.26 -2.01
C ILE A 213 3.77 1.42 -1.50
N GLN A 214 3.51 1.11 -0.23
CA GLN A 214 2.19 1.29 0.39
C GLN A 214 1.73 2.75 0.31
N GLU A 215 2.60 3.69 0.67
CA GLU A 215 2.26 5.11 0.63
C GLU A 215 2.15 5.66 -0.80
N PHE A 216 2.89 5.13 -1.78
CA PHE A 216 2.66 5.49 -3.18
C PHE A 216 1.38 4.87 -3.76
N MET A 217 0.83 3.79 -3.19
CA MET A 217 -0.52 3.32 -3.52
C MET A 217 -1.60 4.25 -2.96
N HIS A 218 -1.48 4.71 -1.70
CA HIS A 218 -2.37 5.75 -1.15
C HIS A 218 -2.33 7.03 -2.02
N ALA A 219 -1.13 7.50 -2.39
CA ALA A 219 -0.97 8.66 -3.26
C ALA A 219 -1.52 8.44 -4.69
N LYS A 220 -1.47 7.22 -5.22
CA LYS A 220 -2.05 6.83 -6.51
C LYS A 220 -3.58 6.90 -6.47
N ASP A 221 -4.19 6.31 -5.44
CA ASP A 221 -5.63 6.37 -5.21
C ASP A 221 -6.14 7.83 -5.12
N MET A 222 -5.41 8.72 -4.44
CA MET A 222 -5.80 10.13 -4.31
C MET A 222 -5.91 10.90 -5.64
N VAL A 223 -5.20 10.47 -6.70
CA VAL A 223 -5.30 11.08 -8.04
C VAL A 223 -6.19 10.30 -9.02
N ASP A 224 -6.65 9.10 -8.63
CA ASP A 224 -7.41 8.17 -9.47
C ASP A 224 -8.88 8.63 -9.63
N PRO A 225 -9.35 8.92 -10.86
CA PRO A 225 -10.75 9.26 -11.12
C PRO A 225 -11.73 8.12 -10.83
N GLU A 226 -11.30 6.85 -10.80
CA GLU A 226 -12.18 5.72 -10.41
C GLU A 226 -12.27 5.56 -8.88
N PHE A 227 -11.28 6.05 -8.13
CA PHE A 227 -11.32 6.10 -6.67
C PHE A 227 -12.08 7.33 -6.16
N ASP A 228 -12.03 8.42 -6.92
CA ASP A 228 -12.72 9.69 -6.66
C ASP A 228 -12.51 10.22 -5.24
N TYR A 229 -11.23 10.38 -4.84
CA TYR A 229 -10.89 10.93 -3.53
C TYR A 229 -11.47 12.33 -3.34
N GLU A 230 -12.18 12.55 -2.24
CA GLU A 230 -12.67 13.86 -1.84
C GLU A 230 -12.00 14.31 -0.53
N ASP A 231 -11.78 15.62 -0.41
CA ASP A 231 -11.36 16.25 0.84
C ASP A 231 -12.58 16.40 1.78
N ALA A 232 -13.24 15.26 2.06
CA ALA A 232 -14.59 15.18 2.60
C ALA A 232 -14.70 15.63 4.07
N PHE A 233 -15.80 16.31 4.39
CA PHE A 233 -16.08 16.75 5.76
C PHE A 233 -16.56 15.59 6.63
N ILE A 234 -15.64 14.95 7.36
CA ILE A 234 -15.99 14.00 8.43
C ILE A 234 -16.83 14.75 9.49
N PRO A 235 -18.08 14.35 9.80
CA PRO A 235 -18.94 15.07 10.74
C PRO A 235 -18.58 14.82 12.22
N GLY A 236 -19.31 15.48 13.13
CA GLY A 236 -19.23 15.23 14.57
C GLY A 236 -18.15 16.03 15.33
N ASN A 237 -17.98 15.67 16.61
CA ASN A 237 -16.97 16.26 17.50
C ASN A 237 -15.55 15.69 17.21
N PRO A 238 -14.46 16.26 17.76
CA PRO A 238 -13.10 15.80 17.47
C PRO A 238 -12.85 14.31 17.75
N SER A 239 -13.46 13.74 18.79
CA SER A 239 -13.32 12.32 19.12
C SER A 239 -14.03 11.41 18.12
N VAL A 240 -15.21 11.80 17.65
CA VAL A 240 -15.93 11.10 16.57
C VAL A 240 -15.16 11.20 15.25
N LYS A 241 -14.62 12.38 14.91
CA LYS A 241 -13.77 12.57 13.73
C LYS A 241 -12.52 11.68 13.78
N ASN A 242 -11.86 11.58 14.94
CA ASN A 242 -10.71 10.70 15.14
C ASN A 242 -11.07 9.22 14.95
N LEU A 243 -12.24 8.78 15.45
CA LEU A 243 -12.71 7.40 15.28
C LEU A 243 -12.97 7.05 13.81
N ILE A 244 -13.71 7.90 13.10
CA ILE A 244 -14.00 7.69 11.66
C ILE A 244 -12.69 7.72 10.86
N THR A 245 -11.77 8.64 11.17
CA THR A 245 -10.43 8.68 10.56
C THR A 245 -9.64 7.38 10.79
N ALA A 246 -9.71 6.80 11.99
CA ALA A 246 -9.03 5.53 12.31
C ALA A 246 -9.65 4.35 11.55
N ARG A 247 -10.98 4.25 11.49
CA ARG A 247 -11.71 3.24 10.70
C ARG A 247 -11.38 3.38 9.21
N PHE A 248 -11.47 4.58 8.66
CA PHE A 248 -11.18 4.87 7.26
C PHE A 248 -9.75 4.48 6.87
N ARG A 249 -8.74 4.86 7.69
CA ARG A 249 -7.34 4.44 7.49
C ARG A 249 -7.19 2.93 7.51
N LEU A 250 -7.83 2.22 8.44
CA LEU A 250 -7.78 0.76 8.49
C LEU A 250 -8.38 0.11 7.23
N LEU A 251 -9.56 0.54 6.79
CA LEU A 251 -10.22 0.01 5.60
C LEU A 251 -9.45 0.35 4.31
N TRP A 252 -8.89 1.56 4.19
CA TRP A 252 -8.08 1.98 3.04
C TRP A 252 -6.73 1.23 2.99
N ASN A 253 -6.05 1.08 4.14
CA ASN A 253 -4.85 0.24 4.26
C ASN A 253 -5.13 -1.21 3.81
N MET A 254 -6.30 -1.78 4.16
CA MET A 254 -6.73 -3.11 3.68
C MET A 254 -6.91 -3.15 2.17
N TYR A 255 -7.53 -2.13 1.58
CA TYR A 255 -7.73 -2.03 0.13
C TYR A 255 -6.41 -1.85 -0.63
N VAL A 256 -5.43 -1.13 -0.09
CA VAL A 256 -4.06 -1.06 -0.64
C VAL A 256 -3.34 -2.40 -0.52
N ASP A 257 -3.27 -3.00 0.68
CA ASP A 257 -2.49 -4.24 0.89
C ASP A 257 -3.09 -5.43 0.13
N SER A 258 -4.41 -5.47 -0.08
CA SER A 258 -5.03 -6.50 -0.92
C SER A 258 -4.62 -6.37 -2.40
N ARG A 259 -4.47 -5.14 -2.93
CA ARG A 259 -3.97 -4.91 -4.29
C ARG A 259 -2.47 -5.18 -4.40
N LEU A 260 -1.66 -4.81 -3.41
CA LEU A 260 -0.24 -5.17 -3.34
C LEU A 260 -0.04 -6.69 -3.32
N ALA A 261 -0.83 -7.42 -2.52
CA ALA A 261 -0.82 -8.87 -2.51
C ALA A 261 -1.23 -9.47 -3.86
N ARG A 262 -2.25 -8.92 -4.55
CA ARG A 262 -2.62 -9.32 -5.92
C ARG A 262 -1.50 -9.06 -6.94
N MET A 263 -0.68 -8.03 -6.72
CA MET A 263 0.51 -7.72 -7.54
C MET A 263 1.76 -8.55 -7.15
N GLY A 264 1.69 -9.40 -6.13
CA GLY A 264 2.84 -10.16 -5.63
C GLY A 264 3.88 -9.31 -4.88
N VAL A 265 3.48 -8.13 -4.40
CA VAL A 265 4.36 -7.16 -3.73
C VAL A 265 4.18 -7.26 -2.22
N VAL A 266 5.28 -7.24 -1.47
CA VAL A 266 5.28 -7.33 0.00
C VAL A 266 4.84 -5.99 0.61
N SER A 267 3.71 -6.00 1.31
CA SER A 267 3.20 -4.91 2.13
C SER A 267 3.90 -4.81 3.48
N VAL A 268 3.78 -3.66 4.17
CA VAL A 268 4.38 -3.46 5.51
C VAL A 268 3.80 -4.43 6.55
N LEU A 269 2.53 -4.82 6.40
CA LEU A 269 1.89 -5.87 7.20
C LEU A 269 1.39 -7.00 6.28
N PRO A 270 1.70 -8.28 6.55
CA PRO A 270 1.10 -9.40 5.84
C PRO A 270 -0.39 -9.53 6.16
N LYS A 271 -1.15 -10.27 5.33
CA LYS A 271 -2.61 -10.45 5.44
C LYS A 271 -3.04 -10.85 6.85
N GLU A 272 -2.30 -11.74 7.50
CA GLU A 272 -2.60 -12.27 8.83
C GLU A 272 -2.35 -11.25 9.95
N ALA A 273 -1.44 -10.28 9.74
CA ALA A 273 -1.21 -9.18 10.66
C ALA A 273 -2.27 -8.09 10.50
N ARG A 274 -2.66 -7.76 9.26
CA ARG A 274 -3.79 -6.86 9.00
C ARG A 274 -5.12 -7.46 9.45
N TYR A 275 -5.32 -8.79 9.35
CA TYR A 275 -6.47 -9.46 9.96
C TYR A 275 -6.50 -9.24 11.46
N ARG A 276 -5.37 -9.38 12.17
CA ARG A 276 -5.30 -9.11 13.62
C ARG A 276 -5.59 -7.63 13.95
N GLU A 277 -5.17 -6.69 13.12
CA GLU A 277 -5.48 -5.27 13.29
C GLU A 277 -7.01 -5.03 13.18
N PHE A 278 -7.63 -5.58 12.13
CA PHE A 278 -9.08 -5.53 11.92
C PHE A 278 -9.88 -6.24 13.02
N ASP A 279 -9.50 -7.46 13.37
CA ASP A 279 -10.16 -8.31 14.37
C ASP A 279 -10.16 -7.67 15.76
N ASN A 280 -9.06 -7.00 16.15
CA ASN A 280 -9.00 -6.21 17.39
C ASN A 280 -9.90 -4.96 17.34
N PHE A 281 -9.92 -4.25 16.21
CA PHE A 281 -10.70 -3.02 16.07
C PHE A 281 -12.21 -3.28 16.10
N TYR A 282 -12.65 -4.32 15.38
CA TYR A 282 -14.05 -4.69 15.20
C TYR A 282 -14.50 -5.87 16.10
N ARG A 283 -13.74 -6.19 17.16
CA ARG A 283 -13.88 -7.38 18.04
C ARG A 283 -15.29 -7.71 18.59
N LYS A 284 -16.24 -6.78 18.50
CA LYS A 284 -17.63 -6.87 18.98
C LYS A 284 -18.58 -7.45 17.93
N ILE A 285 -18.28 -7.27 16.63
CA ILE A 285 -18.93 -8.04 15.56
C ILE A 285 -18.60 -9.53 15.79
N PRO A 286 -19.53 -10.49 15.64
CA PRO A 286 -19.23 -11.90 15.85
C PRO A 286 -18.19 -12.45 14.85
N GLU A 287 -17.39 -13.43 15.27
CA GLU A 287 -16.15 -13.85 14.58
C GLU A 287 -16.37 -14.27 13.12
N LYS A 288 -17.48 -14.96 12.82
CA LYS A 288 -17.83 -15.41 11.47
C LYS A 288 -18.00 -14.22 10.53
N GLN A 289 -18.77 -13.22 10.96
CA GLN A 289 -19.03 -11.99 10.22
C GLN A 289 -17.76 -11.15 10.09
N ARG A 290 -16.89 -11.06 11.13
CA ARG A 290 -15.57 -10.41 10.99
C ARG A 290 -14.72 -11.04 9.88
N LYS A 291 -14.70 -12.38 9.80
CA LYS A 291 -13.99 -13.11 8.73
C LYS A 291 -14.62 -12.88 7.35
N GLY A 292 -15.96 -12.85 7.29
CA GLY A 292 -16.71 -12.50 6.07
C GLY A 292 -16.35 -11.11 5.54
N ILE A 293 -16.45 -10.09 6.39
CA ILE A 293 -16.09 -8.69 6.06
C ILE A 293 -14.65 -8.58 5.62
N PHE A 294 -13.71 -9.20 6.35
CA PHE A 294 -12.29 -9.13 6.01
C PHE A 294 -11.98 -9.80 4.66
N GLU A 295 -12.48 -11.03 4.41
CA GLU A 295 -12.25 -11.72 3.14
C GLU A 295 -13.02 -11.10 1.98
N GLY A 296 -14.18 -10.48 2.23
CA GLY A 296 -14.91 -9.67 1.25
C GLY A 296 -14.10 -8.46 0.82
N LEU A 297 -13.77 -7.57 1.77
CA LEU A 297 -12.97 -6.37 1.54
C LEU A 297 -11.58 -6.66 0.95
N TRP A 298 -10.96 -7.80 1.29
CA TRP A 298 -9.69 -8.23 0.69
C TRP A 298 -9.84 -8.74 -0.74
N LYS A 299 -11.02 -9.22 -1.16
CA LYS A 299 -11.29 -9.68 -2.53
C LYS A 299 -11.82 -8.56 -3.43
N THR A 300 -12.43 -7.52 -2.86
CA THR A 300 -12.94 -6.38 -3.62
C THR A 300 -11.87 -5.77 -4.53
N GLU A 301 -12.18 -5.69 -5.83
CA GLU A 301 -11.24 -5.23 -6.86
C GLU A 301 -11.12 -3.71 -6.92
N LYS A 302 -12.26 -3.02 -6.90
CA LYS A 302 -12.39 -1.56 -6.88
C LYS A 302 -13.27 -1.10 -5.70
N LEU A 303 -12.89 0.01 -5.08
CA LEU A 303 -13.69 0.78 -4.12
C LEU A 303 -13.56 2.25 -4.46
N THR A 304 -14.58 3.05 -4.17
CA THR A 304 -14.43 4.52 -4.13
C THR A 304 -14.06 5.00 -2.73
N HIS A 305 -13.58 6.24 -2.67
CA HIS A 305 -13.40 6.98 -1.43
C HIS A 305 -14.71 7.13 -0.63
N GLU A 306 -15.84 7.41 -1.30
CA GLU A 306 -17.16 7.50 -0.67
C GLU A 306 -17.53 6.17 0.00
N GLU A 307 -17.33 5.03 -0.68
CA GLU A 307 -17.62 3.71 -0.10
C GLU A 307 -16.73 3.39 1.11
N LEU A 308 -15.44 3.73 1.07
CA LEU A 308 -14.55 3.56 2.21
C LEU A 308 -14.93 4.48 3.38
N LEU A 309 -15.38 5.70 3.10
CA LEU A 309 -15.78 6.67 4.12
C LEU A 309 -17.16 6.36 4.74
N SER A 310 -18.10 5.83 3.95
CA SER A 310 -19.40 5.40 4.45
C SER A 310 -19.26 4.18 5.36
N MET A 311 -18.53 3.14 4.93
CA MET A 311 -18.16 1.97 5.76
C MET A 311 -17.32 2.32 7.00
N ALA A 312 -16.59 3.45 6.99
CA ALA A 312 -15.87 3.94 8.16
C ALA A 312 -16.76 4.74 9.14
N THR A 313 -17.79 5.40 8.62
CA THR A 313 -18.72 6.23 9.39
C THR A 313 -19.81 5.38 10.03
N ASP A 314 -20.34 4.42 9.28
CA ASP A 314 -21.47 3.58 9.63
C ASP A 314 -21.10 2.08 9.56
N LEU A 315 -21.54 1.33 10.57
CA LEU A 315 -21.35 -0.12 10.63
C LEU A 315 -22.32 -0.86 9.72
N ASP A 316 -23.57 -0.41 9.56
CA ASP A 316 -24.56 -1.11 8.74
C ASP A 316 -24.15 -1.12 7.26
N THR A 317 -23.57 -0.04 6.77
CA THR A 317 -22.98 0.05 5.43
C THR A 317 -21.81 -0.93 5.24
N LEU A 318 -20.99 -1.17 6.28
CA LEU A 318 -19.91 -2.17 6.23
C LEU A 318 -20.45 -3.61 6.31
N MET A 319 -21.46 -3.86 7.16
CA MET A 319 -22.08 -5.17 7.35
C MET A 319 -22.85 -5.57 6.09
N SER A 320 -23.77 -4.73 5.61
CA SER A 320 -24.64 -5.02 4.45
C SER A 320 -23.88 -5.24 3.13
N LYS A 321 -22.65 -4.74 3.00
CA LYS A 321 -21.80 -4.97 1.82
C LYS A 321 -21.07 -6.33 1.82
N TYR A 322 -20.89 -6.97 2.99
CA TYR A 322 -20.05 -8.18 3.11
C TYR A 322 -20.58 -9.29 4.04
N VAL A 323 -21.78 -9.14 4.61
CA VAL A 323 -22.45 -10.15 5.44
C VAL A 323 -23.80 -10.47 4.82
N ASP A 324 -24.08 -11.76 4.57
CA ASP A 324 -25.32 -12.18 3.93
C ASP A 324 -26.55 -11.85 4.81
N PRO A 325 -27.66 -11.34 4.22
CA PRO A 325 -28.88 -11.01 4.97
C PRO A 325 -29.43 -12.21 5.75
N GLY A 326 -29.63 -12.03 7.05
CA GLY A 326 -30.12 -13.08 7.96
C GLY A 326 -29.02 -13.90 8.65
N GLU A 327 -27.73 -13.65 8.41
CA GLU A 327 -26.66 -14.21 9.27
C GLU A 327 -26.56 -13.55 10.64
N ILE A 328 -27.17 -12.39 10.81
CA ILE A 328 -27.31 -11.61 12.04
C ILE A 328 -28.67 -10.92 11.97
N THR A 329 -29.44 -10.87 13.06
CA THR A 329 -30.71 -10.11 13.05
C THR A 329 -30.42 -8.62 13.13
N ASP A 330 -31.38 -7.77 12.77
CA ASP A 330 -31.20 -6.33 12.93
C ASP A 330 -31.09 -5.94 14.42
N GLU A 331 -31.86 -6.59 15.31
CA GLU A 331 -31.70 -6.44 16.76
C GLU A 331 -30.27 -6.78 17.24
N ASP A 332 -29.66 -7.87 16.75
CA ASP A 332 -28.28 -8.24 17.13
C ASP A 332 -27.23 -7.18 16.72
N LYS A 333 -27.54 -6.30 15.75
CA LYS A 333 -26.61 -5.26 15.28
C LYS A 333 -26.62 -4.02 16.17
N ASP A 334 -27.79 -3.62 16.66
CA ASP A 334 -27.97 -2.42 17.49
C ASP A 334 -27.08 -2.45 18.75
N TYR A 335 -26.76 -3.67 19.23
CA TYR A 335 -25.92 -3.91 20.40
C TYR A 335 -24.43 -4.16 20.08
N ILE A 336 -23.97 -3.90 18.84
CA ILE A 336 -22.54 -4.02 18.49
C ILE A 336 -21.78 -2.75 18.91
N HIS A 337 -21.41 -2.71 20.19
CA HIS A 337 -20.71 -1.59 20.84
C HIS A 337 -19.24 -1.44 20.40
N LEU A 338 -19.02 -1.01 19.16
CA LEU A 338 -17.68 -0.83 18.59
C LEU A 338 -16.78 0.08 19.45
N GLN A 339 -15.48 -0.18 19.42
CA GLN A 339 -14.48 0.64 20.11
C GLN A 339 -14.56 2.11 19.64
N GLY A 340 -14.54 3.03 20.59
CA GLY A 340 -14.67 4.48 20.39
C GLY A 340 -16.12 4.99 20.23
N SER A 341 -17.12 4.12 20.13
CA SER A 341 -18.52 4.54 20.01
C SER A 341 -19.00 5.26 21.28
N PRO A 342 -19.98 6.19 21.19
CA PRO A 342 -20.47 6.92 22.35
C PRO A 342 -21.31 6.01 23.27
N CYS A 343 -20.94 5.94 24.55
CA CYS A 343 -21.70 5.24 25.60
C CYS A 343 -23.17 5.73 25.63
N PRO A 344 -24.18 4.85 25.72
CA PRO A 344 -25.58 5.28 25.72
C PRO A 344 -25.94 6.15 26.92
N LEU A 345 -25.27 5.96 28.06
CA LEU A 345 -25.55 6.69 29.30
C LEU A 345 -24.95 8.11 29.28
N CYS A 346 -23.64 8.26 29.06
CA CYS A 346 -22.97 9.56 29.12
C CYS A 346 -22.69 10.23 27.76
N LYS A 347 -22.97 9.54 26.64
CA LYS A 347 -22.71 9.96 25.25
C LYS A 347 -21.23 10.30 24.93
N PHE A 348 -20.28 10.00 25.82
CA PHE A 348 -18.85 10.09 25.54
C PHE A 348 -18.33 8.81 24.86
N PRO A 349 -17.42 8.93 23.87
CA PRO A 349 -16.65 7.82 23.31
C PRO A 349 -15.96 6.96 24.37
N THR A 350 -16.15 5.63 24.32
CA THR A 350 -15.44 4.69 25.20
C THR A 350 -14.70 3.59 24.43
N TYR A 351 -13.63 3.08 25.04
CA TYR A 351 -12.87 1.90 24.60
C TYR A 351 -12.98 0.73 25.59
N ASN A 352 -13.61 0.99 26.74
CA ASN A 352 -13.91 0.05 27.81
C ASN A 352 -15.44 -0.04 27.91
N TRP A 353 -15.97 -1.17 27.47
CA TRP A 353 -17.41 -1.45 27.41
C TRP A 353 -17.74 -2.61 28.34
N VAL A 354 -18.79 -2.43 29.16
CA VAL A 354 -19.55 -3.49 29.78
C VAL A 354 -20.74 -3.74 28.86
N ASP A 355 -20.77 -4.88 28.17
CA ASP A 355 -21.77 -5.17 27.13
C ASP A 355 -23.10 -5.66 27.70
N ASP A 356 -23.08 -6.25 28.89
CA ASP A 356 -24.24 -6.82 29.59
C ASP A 356 -24.06 -6.63 31.11
N PRO A 357 -24.39 -5.44 31.66
CA PRO A 357 -24.23 -5.16 33.08
C PRO A 357 -25.04 -6.07 34.00
N GLU A 358 -26.20 -6.57 33.55
CA GLU A 358 -27.03 -7.54 34.29
C GLU A 358 -26.29 -8.86 34.58
N SER A 359 -25.25 -9.21 33.80
CA SER A 359 -24.40 -10.38 34.06
C SER A 359 -23.34 -10.18 35.17
N ILE A 360 -23.08 -8.93 35.61
CA ILE A 360 -22.00 -8.61 36.57
C ILE A 360 -22.38 -7.69 37.73
N CYS A 361 -23.43 -6.88 37.62
CA CYS A 361 -23.87 -5.90 38.61
C CYS A 361 -25.14 -6.36 39.34
N ASP A 362 -25.34 -5.89 40.57
CA ASP A 362 -26.58 -6.15 41.33
C ASP A 362 -27.80 -5.48 40.68
N GLU A 363 -28.98 -6.09 40.84
CA GLU A 363 -30.29 -5.64 40.32
C GLU A 363 -30.57 -4.14 40.61
N MET A 364 -30.19 -3.66 41.81
CA MET A 364 -30.32 -2.24 42.21
C MET A 364 -29.51 -1.26 41.35
N VAL A 365 -28.44 -1.71 40.70
CA VAL A 365 -27.64 -0.91 39.75
C VAL A 365 -28.40 -0.76 38.44
N ILE A 366 -29.01 -1.86 37.95
CA ILE A 366 -29.82 -1.90 36.74
C ILE A 366 -31.07 -1.03 36.90
N GLU A 367 -31.80 -1.17 38.02
CA GLU A 367 -32.92 -0.28 38.38
C GLU A 367 -32.50 1.20 38.40
N ALA A 368 -31.34 1.52 39.01
CA ALA A 368 -30.86 2.89 39.13
C ALA A 368 -30.49 3.52 37.76
N ILE A 369 -30.01 2.72 36.81
CA ILE A 369 -29.80 3.16 35.41
C ILE A 369 -31.15 3.39 34.72
N GLN A 370 -32.07 2.43 34.80
CA GLN A 370 -33.38 2.51 34.12
C GLN A 370 -34.28 3.64 34.66
N ILE A 371 -34.13 4.03 35.92
CA ILE A 371 -34.80 5.21 36.49
C ILE A 371 -34.36 6.52 35.81
N ASP A 372 -33.08 6.64 35.44
CA ASP A 372 -32.55 7.81 34.74
C ASP A 372 -32.69 7.70 33.21
N PHE A 373 -32.69 6.49 32.67
CA PHE A 373 -32.75 6.15 31.25
C PHE A 373 -33.83 5.08 30.98
N PRO A 374 -35.12 5.46 30.89
CA PRO A 374 -36.22 4.49 30.80
C PRO A 374 -36.25 3.63 29.53
N ASP A 375 -35.57 4.07 28.46
CA ASP A 375 -35.47 3.37 27.18
C ASP A 375 -34.19 2.50 27.07
N TRP A 376 -33.47 2.24 28.17
CA TRP A 376 -32.21 1.48 28.21
C TRP A 376 -32.41 0.06 28.75
N GLU A 377 -31.81 -0.92 28.05
CA GLU A 377 -31.81 -2.34 28.40
C GLU A 377 -30.36 -2.82 28.68
N SER A 378 -30.15 -3.94 29.40
CA SER A 378 -28.78 -4.41 29.71
C SER A 378 -27.89 -4.56 28.47
N ARG A 379 -28.48 -5.02 27.36
CA ARG A 379 -27.82 -5.19 26.05
C ARG A 379 -27.35 -3.87 25.39
N ASP A 380 -27.90 -2.71 25.75
CA ASP A 380 -27.32 -1.40 25.36
C ASP A 380 -25.96 -1.15 26.04
N GLY A 381 -25.70 -1.81 27.17
CA GLY A 381 -24.44 -1.75 27.88
C GLY A 381 -24.08 -0.35 28.40
N GLY A 382 -22.81 -0.19 28.74
CA GLY A 382 -22.27 1.10 29.19
C GLY A 382 -20.75 1.15 29.18
N CYS A 383 -20.18 2.34 29.32
CA CYS A 383 -18.76 2.44 29.65
C CYS A 383 -18.53 2.04 31.11
N ASP A 384 -17.38 1.41 31.37
CA ASP A 384 -16.89 1.06 32.71
C ASP A 384 -17.13 2.17 33.75
N ARG A 385 -16.80 3.42 33.39
CA ARG A 385 -16.92 4.57 34.28
C ARG A 385 -18.35 5.02 34.55
N CYS A 386 -19.32 4.67 33.72
CA CYS A 386 -20.74 4.88 34.02
C CYS A 386 -21.25 3.80 34.98
N ILE A 387 -20.90 2.54 34.74
CA ILE A 387 -21.30 1.42 35.61
C ILE A 387 -20.77 1.64 37.04
N GLU A 388 -19.48 1.98 37.20
CA GLU A 388 -18.86 2.35 38.48
C GLU A 388 -19.64 3.47 39.23
N VAL A 389 -20.15 4.46 38.50
CA VAL A 389 -20.93 5.57 39.08
C VAL A 389 -22.32 5.13 39.54
N TYR A 390 -22.95 4.17 38.86
CA TYR A 390 -24.24 3.60 39.30
C TYR A 390 -24.07 2.59 40.43
N GLU A 391 -23.01 1.78 40.46
CA GLU A 391 -22.64 0.92 41.58
C GLU A 391 -22.45 1.73 42.87
N LEU A 392 -21.69 2.83 42.80
CA LEU A 392 -21.51 3.77 43.91
C LEU A 392 -22.81 4.48 44.34
N ARG A 393 -23.74 4.71 43.41
CA ARG A 393 -25.05 5.35 43.69
C ARG A 393 -26.07 4.37 44.29
N ALA A 394 -26.05 3.11 43.88
CA ALA A 394 -26.85 2.03 44.47
C ALA A 394 -26.31 1.60 45.86
N GLY A 395 -25.02 1.86 46.13
CA GLY A 395 -24.37 1.57 47.41
C GLY A 395 -23.65 0.22 47.45
N VAL A 396 -23.12 -0.22 46.31
CA VAL A 396 -22.59 -1.58 46.06
C VAL A 396 -21.05 -1.62 45.98
N GLY A 397 -20.37 -0.45 46.01
CA GLY A 397 -18.91 -0.30 45.90
C GLY A 397 -18.13 -0.20 47.21
#